data_AF-A4ISI2-F1
#
_entry.id   AF-A4ISI2-F1
#
_cell.length_a   1.000
_cell.length_b   1.000
_cell.length_c   1.000
_cell.angle_alpha   90.00
_cell.angle_beta   90.00
_cell.angle_gamma   90.00
#
_symmetry.space_group_name_H-M   'P 1'
#
loop_
_entity.id
_entity.type
_entity.pdbx_description
1 polymer ?
#
loop_
_entity_poly.entity_id
_entity_poly.type
_entity_poly.pdbx_seq_one_letter_code
_entity_poly.pdbx_strand_id
1 'polypeptide(L)'
;MILSKHGERKKAQRVSIRCGCSNMRIVRVHGPLPSDMALAAVNAATTVPEMRAAIENPLLGLNLTEYNRLSEAVKNDVVQQLLNNRPASGYPSVARIQAALNQAINQVISLAVVNAATTVPEMRAAIENPLLGLNLTEYNRLSEAVKNDVVQQLLNNRPASGYPSVASVQASLNQAVNQVVDFDHIYVQAGAVGGNGSRANPFGTIPQGIAAVNPGGTVHILSGTYPITSQIVVNKAGITLKGQPGTLLLLQADIIAMRITAPNTTIDGLTMTSDIPYQKEFIQIGGNNTTIINNTIYGPPQPLPMSDWVVNRAVVSQGGLAISVMNNTFYSLRTGMYINPNVTGSINNNVVYNTKGGFLVDRAFTTFLGNSWGTPPNEFDIVLLVGTTSGPPYDNLALLSALNNNATISDQR
;
A
#
# COMPACT_ATOMS: atom_id res chain seq x y z
N MET A 1 30.50 -36.55 45.34
CA MET A 1 29.79 -35.32 45.78
C MET A 1 30.72 -34.59 46.75
N ILE A 2 30.91 -33.28 46.54
CA ILE A 2 31.56 -32.30 47.45
C ILE A 2 33.11 -32.23 47.42
N LEU A 3 33.58 -31.37 46.50
CA LEU A 3 34.51 -30.24 46.66
C LEU A 3 35.76 -30.37 47.56
N SER A 4 36.92 -30.41 46.90
CA SER A 4 38.22 -29.98 47.41
C SER A 4 38.53 -28.56 46.91
N LYS A 5 38.91 -27.65 47.81
CA LYS A 5 39.90 -26.58 47.53
C LYS A 5 40.69 -26.24 48.79
N HIS A 6 41.90 -26.79 48.86
CA HIS A 6 43.02 -26.24 49.61
C HIS A 6 43.54 -24.97 48.92
N GLY A 7 44.00 -24.00 49.73
CA GLY A 7 44.40 -22.69 49.27
C GLY A 7 45.86 -22.57 48.87
N GLU A 8 46.24 -21.37 48.45
CA GLU A 8 47.60 -20.87 48.65
C GLU A 8 47.58 -19.34 48.80
N ARG A 9 48.02 -18.88 49.98
CA ARG A 9 48.48 -17.51 50.25
C ARG A 9 49.99 -17.46 50.06
N LYS A 10 50.51 -16.50 49.31
CA LYS A 10 51.83 -15.86 49.53
C LYS A 10 51.77 -14.45 48.93
N LYS A 11 52.33 -13.37 49.50
CA LYS A 11 52.94 -13.04 50.80
C LYS A 11 52.96 -11.50 50.80
N ALA A 12 52.30 -10.84 51.75
CA ALA A 12 52.44 -9.39 51.93
C ALA A 12 53.57 -9.13 52.93
N GLN A 13 54.65 -8.51 52.45
CA GLN A 13 55.76 -8.06 53.30
C GLN A 13 55.34 -6.73 53.95
N ARG A 14 55.03 -6.77 55.24
CA ARG A 14 54.69 -5.58 56.05
C ARG A 14 55.98 -4.90 56.49
N VAL A 15 56.21 -3.68 56.01
CA VAL A 15 57.07 -2.70 56.70
C VAL A 15 56.16 -1.82 57.55
N SER A 16 56.36 -1.87 58.87
CA SER A 16 55.59 -1.09 59.85
C SER A 16 56.30 0.22 60.13
N ILE A 17 55.71 1.34 59.70
CA ILE A 17 55.99 2.66 60.26
C ILE A 17 54.68 3.14 60.89
N ARG A 18 54.66 3.26 62.22
CA ARG A 18 53.56 3.87 62.96
C ARG A 18 53.75 5.38 62.97
N CYS A 19 52.80 6.11 62.39
CA CYS A 19 52.42 7.42 62.91
C CYS A 19 50.97 7.73 62.50
N GLY A 20 50.21 8.30 63.43
CA GLY A 20 48.75 8.30 63.44
C GLY A 20 48.07 9.26 62.46
N CYS A 21 46.97 8.79 61.89
CA CYS A 21 45.76 9.57 61.57
C CYS A 21 44.62 8.58 61.37
N SER A 22 43.64 8.61 62.27
CA SER A 22 42.38 7.88 62.15
C SER A 22 41.54 8.53 61.04
N ASN A 23 40.99 7.71 60.15
CA ASN A 23 40.07 8.04 59.04
C ASN A 23 40.69 8.39 57.67
N MET A 24 41.62 7.56 57.18
CA MET A 24 41.85 7.47 55.74
C MET A 24 40.75 6.60 55.09
N ARG A 25 39.61 7.22 54.74
CA ARG A 25 38.66 6.61 53.81
C ARG A 25 39.31 6.69 52.43
N ILE A 26 39.86 5.57 51.95
CA ILE A 26 40.29 5.46 50.54
C ILE A 26 39.03 5.59 49.70
N VAL A 27 38.69 6.82 49.31
CA VAL A 27 37.76 7.06 48.21
C VAL A 27 38.54 6.67 46.96
N ARG A 28 38.34 5.45 46.48
CA ARG A 28 38.71 5.08 45.11
C ARG A 28 37.84 5.93 44.19
N VAL A 29 38.31 7.13 43.85
CA VAL A 29 37.82 7.84 42.67
C VAL A 29 38.39 7.05 41.50
N HIS A 30 37.68 6.02 41.05
CA HIS A 30 37.99 5.44 39.74
C HIS A 30 37.64 6.54 38.73
N GLY A 31 38.66 7.22 38.21
CA GLY A 31 38.50 7.97 36.98
C GLY A 31 37.93 7.06 35.89
N PRO A 32 37.31 7.62 34.84
CA PRO A 32 36.76 6.81 33.75
C PRO A 32 37.81 5.81 33.27
N LEU A 33 37.41 4.57 33.04
CA LEU A 33 38.34 3.55 32.59
C LEU A 33 38.94 4.01 31.24
N PRO A 34 40.18 3.63 30.90
CA PRO A 34 40.78 4.01 29.63
C PRO A 34 39.92 3.66 28.39
N SER A 35 39.12 2.59 28.48
CA SER A 35 38.12 2.20 27.47
C SER A 35 36.94 3.17 27.38
N ASP A 36 36.51 3.76 28.50
CA ASP A 36 35.42 4.73 28.56
C ASP A 36 35.84 6.05 27.92
N MET A 37 37.12 6.43 28.08
CA MET A 37 37.71 7.58 27.40
C MET A 37 37.82 7.37 25.89
N ALA A 38 38.17 6.16 25.44
CA ALA A 38 38.22 5.83 24.02
C ALA A 38 36.83 5.86 23.37
N LEU A 39 35.80 5.33 24.06
CA LEU A 39 34.40 5.44 23.62
C LEU A 39 33.93 6.90 23.56
N ALA A 40 34.29 7.71 24.55
CA ALA A 40 33.96 9.13 24.56
C ALA A 40 34.59 9.88 23.37
N ALA A 41 35.82 9.52 22.97
CA ALA A 41 36.48 10.11 21.80
C ALA A 41 35.71 9.83 20.49
N VAL A 42 35.20 8.61 20.30
CA VAL A 42 34.36 8.25 19.13
C VAL A 42 33.08 9.10 19.11
N ASN A 43 32.45 9.30 20.27
CA ASN A 43 31.23 10.11 20.38
C ASN A 43 31.49 11.61 20.24
N ALA A 44 32.68 12.08 20.58
CA ALA A 44 33.09 13.48 20.46
C ALA A 44 33.60 13.87 19.06
N ALA A 45 34.03 12.90 18.24
CA ALA A 45 34.58 13.17 16.92
C ALA A 45 33.60 13.93 16.02
N THR A 46 34.06 14.95 15.33
CA THR A 46 33.26 15.78 14.41
C THR A 46 33.76 15.69 12.97
N THR A 47 34.99 15.25 12.77
CA THR A 47 35.63 15.13 11.47
C THR A 47 36.09 13.70 11.18
N VAL A 48 36.28 13.36 9.90
CA VAL A 48 36.80 12.04 9.49
C VAL A 48 38.16 11.73 10.15
N PRO A 49 39.15 12.63 10.17
CA PRO A 49 40.41 12.37 10.86
C PRO A 49 40.25 12.07 12.36
N GLU A 50 39.38 12.81 13.05
CA GLU A 50 39.10 12.58 14.48
C GLU A 50 38.43 11.23 14.73
N MET A 51 37.38 10.91 13.95
CA MET A 51 36.66 9.65 14.10
C MET A 51 37.56 8.47 13.78
N ARG A 52 38.39 8.58 12.74
CA ARG A 52 39.37 7.57 12.37
C ARG A 52 40.36 7.29 13.51
N ALA A 53 40.98 8.35 14.04
CA ALA A 53 41.91 8.22 15.16
C ALA A 53 41.24 7.59 16.39
N ALA A 54 39.96 7.89 16.63
CA ALA A 54 39.19 7.32 17.72
C ALA A 54 38.90 5.82 17.54
N ILE A 55 38.48 5.37 16.34
CA ILE A 55 38.18 3.94 16.09
C ILE A 55 39.45 3.07 15.98
N GLU A 56 40.58 3.66 15.57
CA GLU A 56 41.88 2.99 15.48
C GLU A 56 42.61 2.92 16.84
N ASN A 57 42.05 3.54 17.88
CA ASN A 57 42.62 3.48 19.23
C ASN A 57 42.55 2.03 19.78
N PRO A 58 43.70 1.41 20.11
CA PRO A 58 43.73 0.02 20.56
C PRO A 58 42.98 -0.18 21.90
N LEU A 59 42.79 0.87 22.71
CA LEU A 59 42.01 0.81 23.95
C LEU A 59 40.51 0.61 23.72
N LEU A 60 40.01 0.89 22.50
CA LEU A 60 38.61 0.66 22.14
C LEU A 60 38.33 -0.82 21.88
N GLY A 61 39.34 -1.61 21.47
CA GLY A 61 39.23 -3.05 21.29
C GLY A 61 38.36 -3.50 20.10
N LEU A 62 38.22 -2.67 19.06
CA LEU A 62 37.51 -3.06 17.83
C LEU A 62 38.30 -4.10 17.03
N ASN A 63 37.58 -5.02 16.38
CA ASN A 63 38.12 -5.84 15.32
C ASN A 63 38.16 -5.03 14.01
N LEU A 64 39.36 -4.62 13.61
CA LEU A 64 39.62 -3.81 12.42
C LEU A 64 40.14 -4.64 11.23
N THR A 65 40.05 -5.98 11.27
CA THR A 65 40.66 -6.86 10.25
C THR A 65 40.23 -6.49 8.84
N GLU A 66 38.92 -6.34 8.59
CA GLU A 66 38.40 -5.95 7.28
C GLU A 66 38.72 -4.49 6.95
N TYR A 67 38.52 -3.57 7.91
CA TYR A 67 38.80 -2.16 7.74
C TYR A 67 40.26 -1.88 7.32
N ASN A 68 41.21 -2.61 7.90
CA ASN A 68 42.64 -2.45 7.63
C ASN A 68 43.05 -2.92 6.22
N ARG A 69 42.24 -3.76 5.56
CA ARG A 69 42.47 -4.22 4.18
C ARG A 69 41.99 -3.21 3.13
N LEU A 70 41.21 -2.21 3.53
CA LEU A 70 40.66 -1.20 2.63
C LEU A 70 41.73 -0.18 2.21
N SER A 71 41.53 0.43 1.04
CA SER A 71 42.36 1.57 0.62
C SER A 71 42.08 2.79 1.51
N GLU A 72 43.02 3.75 1.54
CA GLU A 72 42.87 4.94 2.37
C GLU A 72 41.65 5.79 2.02
N ALA A 73 41.30 5.87 0.73
CA ALA A 73 40.08 6.52 0.28
C ALA A 73 38.83 5.81 0.82
N VAL A 74 38.75 4.48 0.67
CA VAL A 74 37.60 3.69 1.12
C VAL A 74 37.47 3.70 2.66
N LYS A 75 38.58 3.68 3.39
CA LYS A 75 38.57 3.88 4.85
C LYS A 75 37.95 5.22 5.23
N ASN A 76 38.28 6.30 4.51
CA ASN A 76 37.69 7.62 4.76
C ASN A 76 36.18 7.62 4.51
N ASP A 77 35.71 6.93 3.47
CA ASP A 77 34.28 6.77 3.20
C ASP A 77 33.57 5.98 4.31
N VAL A 78 34.18 4.89 4.80
CA VAL A 78 33.65 4.10 5.93
C VAL A 78 33.55 4.95 7.19
N VAL A 79 34.58 5.75 7.48
CA VAL A 79 34.60 6.64 8.64
C VAL A 79 33.57 7.77 8.50
N GLN A 80 33.42 8.35 7.31
CA GLN A 80 32.38 9.34 7.03
C GLN A 80 30.98 8.74 7.22
N GLN A 81 30.77 7.50 6.77
CA GLN A 81 29.51 6.78 6.96
C GLN A 81 29.23 6.51 8.46
N LEU A 82 30.25 6.16 9.25
CA LEU A 82 30.16 6.02 10.70
C LEU A 82 29.79 7.32 11.42
N LEU A 83 30.32 8.46 10.94
CA LEU A 83 29.96 9.80 11.44
C LEU A 83 28.51 10.12 11.13
N ASN A 84 28.08 9.92 9.89
CA ASN A 84 26.72 10.23 9.43
C ASN A 84 25.67 9.37 10.14
N ASN A 85 25.98 8.10 10.43
CA ASN A 85 25.06 7.16 11.06
C ASN A 85 25.18 7.13 12.59
N ARG A 86 26.01 7.97 13.20
CA ARG A 86 26.15 8.01 14.66
C ARG A 86 24.81 8.41 15.28
N PRO A 87 24.29 7.65 16.27
CA PRO A 87 23.09 8.04 16.99
C PRO A 87 23.24 9.42 17.62
N ALA A 88 22.16 10.21 17.70
CA ALA A 88 22.20 11.54 18.31
C ALA A 88 22.69 11.53 19.77
N SER A 89 22.42 10.46 20.51
CA SER A 89 22.90 10.23 21.88
C SER A 89 24.34 9.69 21.95
N GLY A 90 25.00 9.49 20.80
CA GLY A 90 26.23 8.73 20.68
C GLY A 90 26.02 7.20 20.72
N TYR A 91 27.10 6.47 20.45
CA TYR A 91 27.14 5.03 20.60
C TYR A 91 27.16 4.64 22.09
N PRO A 92 26.26 3.76 22.55
CA PRO A 92 26.15 3.41 23.97
C PRO A 92 27.21 2.41 24.43
N SER A 93 27.91 1.74 23.50
CA SER A 93 28.95 0.77 23.82
C SER A 93 29.88 0.50 22.62
N VAL A 94 31.06 -0.05 22.90
CA VAL A 94 32.00 -0.55 21.88
C VAL A 94 31.34 -1.57 20.95
N ALA A 95 30.48 -2.46 21.47
CA ALA A 95 29.79 -3.44 20.65
C ALA A 95 28.87 -2.78 19.59
N ARG A 96 28.25 -1.64 19.92
CA ARG A 96 27.46 -0.87 18.96
C ARG A 96 28.34 -0.15 17.94
N ILE A 97 29.53 0.31 18.33
CA ILE A 97 30.51 0.84 17.36
C ILE A 97 30.96 -0.26 16.40
N GLN A 98 31.29 -1.46 16.90
CA GLN A 98 31.69 -2.59 16.03
C GLN A 98 30.59 -2.95 15.03
N ALA A 99 29.34 -3.02 15.50
CA ALA A 99 28.21 -3.29 14.61
C ALA A 99 28.06 -2.19 13.54
N ALA A 100 28.17 -0.92 13.92
CA ALA A 100 28.11 0.20 13.01
C ALA A 100 29.29 0.21 12.02
N LEU A 101 30.49 -0.15 12.46
CA LEU A 101 31.68 -0.23 11.60
C LEU A 101 31.51 -1.34 10.57
N ASN A 102 31.09 -2.53 11.00
CA ASN A 102 30.82 -3.65 10.10
C ASN A 102 29.76 -3.27 9.05
N GLN A 103 28.68 -2.60 9.48
CA GLN A 103 27.65 -2.11 8.57
C GLN A 103 28.19 -1.05 7.60
N ALA A 104 28.98 -0.09 8.07
CA ALA A 104 29.57 0.95 7.24
C ALA A 104 30.50 0.37 6.17
N ILE A 105 31.34 -0.62 6.52
CA ILE A 105 32.20 -1.35 5.57
C ILE A 105 31.35 -2.00 4.48
N ASN A 106 30.33 -2.77 4.88
CA ASN A 106 29.44 -3.45 3.93
C ASN A 106 28.75 -2.46 2.98
N GLN A 107 28.20 -1.37 3.52
CA GLN A 107 27.51 -0.36 2.72
C GLN A 107 28.43 0.38 1.75
N VAL A 108 29.65 0.74 2.17
CA VAL A 108 30.61 1.44 1.30
C VAL A 108 31.06 0.53 0.15
N ILE A 109 31.36 -0.74 0.44
CA ILE A 109 31.74 -1.71 -0.60
C ILE A 109 30.57 -1.94 -1.56
N SER A 110 29.36 -2.17 -1.06
CA SER A 110 28.18 -2.37 -1.91
C SER A 110 27.82 -1.12 -2.73
N LEU A 111 27.98 0.08 -2.18
CA LEU A 111 27.75 1.33 -2.91
C LEU A 111 28.76 1.51 -4.06
N ALA A 112 30.01 1.08 -3.88
CA ALA A 112 30.99 1.08 -4.96
C ALA A 112 30.54 0.16 -6.12
N VAL A 113 29.92 -0.99 -5.83
CA VAL A 113 29.34 -1.88 -6.85
C VAL A 113 28.19 -1.20 -7.60
N VAL A 114 27.31 -0.50 -6.90
CA VAL A 114 26.22 0.31 -7.52
C VAL A 114 26.81 1.37 -8.47
N ASN A 115 27.86 2.06 -8.05
CA ASN A 115 28.51 3.11 -8.85
C ASN A 115 29.31 2.55 -10.03
N ALA A 116 29.82 1.32 -9.92
CA ALA A 116 30.55 0.63 -10.99
C ALA A 116 29.64 -0.03 -12.03
N ALA A 117 28.37 -0.31 -11.70
CA ALA A 117 27.45 -0.98 -12.62
C ALA A 117 27.25 -0.21 -13.94
N THR A 118 27.29 -0.91 -15.06
CA THR A 118 27.13 -0.33 -16.40
C THR A 118 25.91 -0.88 -17.13
N THR A 119 25.40 -2.02 -16.70
CA THR A 119 24.25 -2.70 -17.29
C THR A 119 23.11 -2.87 -16.29
N VAL A 120 21.89 -3.06 -16.80
CA VAL A 120 20.71 -3.33 -15.95
C VAL A 120 20.93 -4.55 -15.04
N PRO A 121 21.43 -5.71 -15.53
CA PRO A 121 21.71 -6.85 -14.65
C PRO A 121 22.71 -6.54 -13.52
N GLU A 122 23.78 -5.80 -13.81
CA GLU A 122 24.78 -5.41 -12.80
C GLU A 122 24.18 -4.47 -11.75
N MET A 123 23.48 -3.42 -12.19
CA MET A 123 22.87 -2.45 -11.28
C MET A 123 21.80 -3.14 -10.42
N ARG A 124 21.01 -4.04 -11.02
CA ARG A 124 19.99 -4.81 -10.33
C ARG A 124 20.60 -5.68 -9.22
N ALA A 125 21.63 -6.47 -9.55
CA ALA A 125 22.33 -7.29 -8.57
C ALA A 125 22.94 -6.44 -7.44
N ALA A 126 23.41 -5.23 -7.75
CA ALA A 126 23.96 -4.31 -6.77
C ALA A 126 22.90 -3.75 -5.80
N ILE A 127 21.73 -3.31 -6.29
CA ILE A 127 20.67 -2.74 -5.44
C ILE A 127 19.90 -3.81 -4.65
N GLU A 128 19.82 -5.03 -5.17
CA GLU A 128 19.17 -6.17 -4.50
C GLU A 128 20.09 -6.84 -3.47
N ASN A 129 21.36 -6.43 -3.38
CA ASN A 129 22.28 -6.93 -2.37
C ASN A 129 21.83 -6.46 -0.97
N PRO A 130 21.49 -7.38 -0.04
CA PRO A 130 21.03 -7.00 1.30
C PRO A 130 22.07 -6.22 2.11
N LEU A 131 23.37 -6.35 1.77
CA LEU A 131 24.45 -5.60 2.41
C LEU A 131 24.42 -4.09 2.10
N LEU A 132 23.77 -3.68 1.00
CA LEU A 132 23.56 -2.27 0.68
C LEU A 132 22.54 -1.63 1.65
N GLY A 133 21.55 -2.41 2.11
CA GLY A 133 20.58 -1.96 3.10
C GLY A 133 19.47 -1.05 2.57
N LEU A 134 19.09 -1.19 1.29
CA LEU A 134 17.93 -0.50 0.73
C LEU A 134 16.61 -1.11 1.24
N ASN A 135 15.60 -0.25 1.39
CA ASN A 135 14.22 -0.67 1.50
C ASN A 135 13.67 -0.95 0.09
N LEU A 136 13.48 -2.23 -0.21
CA LEU A 136 12.99 -2.72 -1.50
C LEU A 136 11.51 -3.10 -1.49
N THR A 137 10.74 -2.73 -0.46
CA THR A 137 9.34 -3.17 -0.32
C THR A 137 8.49 -2.84 -1.55
N GLU A 138 8.53 -1.61 -2.05
CA GLU A 138 7.75 -1.22 -3.23
C GLU A 138 8.33 -1.83 -4.52
N TYR A 139 9.65 -1.80 -4.67
CA TYR A 139 10.35 -2.37 -5.81
C TYR A 139 10.08 -3.88 -5.99
N ASN A 140 10.03 -4.63 -4.89
CA ASN A 140 9.79 -6.08 -4.92
C ASN A 140 8.36 -6.48 -5.31
N ARG A 141 7.40 -5.53 -5.29
CA ARG A 141 6.02 -5.75 -5.73
C ARG A 141 5.84 -5.59 -7.25
N LEU A 142 6.83 -5.02 -7.94
CA LEU A 142 6.80 -4.78 -9.37
C LEU A 142 7.02 -6.08 -10.15
N SER A 143 6.49 -6.13 -11.37
CA SER A 143 6.82 -7.20 -12.31
C SER A 143 8.29 -7.13 -12.73
N GLU A 144 8.85 -8.24 -13.19
CA GLU A 144 10.27 -8.30 -13.60
C GLU A 144 10.61 -7.34 -14.73
N ALA A 145 9.67 -7.08 -15.66
CA ALA A 145 9.83 -6.10 -16.71
C ALA A 145 9.95 -4.67 -16.14
N VAL A 146 9.04 -4.30 -15.23
CA VAL A 146 9.02 -2.97 -14.62
C VAL A 146 10.23 -2.75 -13.70
N LYS A 147 10.72 -3.80 -13.00
CA LYS A 147 11.98 -3.72 -12.26
C LYS A 147 13.15 -3.34 -13.17
N ASN A 148 13.24 -3.92 -14.36
CA ASN A 148 14.30 -3.58 -15.31
C ASN A 148 14.20 -2.12 -15.76
N ASP A 149 12.98 -1.60 -15.98
CA ASP A 149 12.78 -0.18 -16.32
C ASP A 149 13.19 0.75 -15.18
N VAL A 150 12.85 0.41 -13.92
CA VAL A 150 13.27 1.16 -12.73
C VAL A 150 14.81 1.17 -12.61
N VAL A 151 15.44 0.02 -12.83
CA VAL A 151 16.91 -0.11 -12.79
C VAL A 151 17.57 0.68 -13.93
N GLN A 152 16.97 0.67 -15.12
CA GLN A 152 17.45 1.49 -16.24
C GLN A 152 17.35 2.98 -15.91
N GLN A 153 16.27 3.42 -15.25
CA GLN A 153 16.15 4.80 -14.76
C GLN A 153 17.21 5.13 -13.71
N LEU A 154 17.54 4.22 -12.80
CA LEU A 154 18.64 4.40 -11.84
C LEU A 154 20.00 4.58 -12.52
N LEU A 155 20.27 3.83 -13.61
CA LEU A 155 21.48 3.99 -14.40
C LEU A 155 21.51 5.37 -15.09
N ASN A 156 20.40 5.76 -15.73
CA ASN A 156 20.29 7.02 -16.46
C ASN A 156 20.39 8.24 -15.53
N ASN A 157 19.82 8.15 -14.32
CA ASN A 157 19.78 9.23 -13.33
C ASN A 157 21.00 9.23 -12.40
N ARG A 158 21.94 8.31 -12.56
CA ARG A 158 23.14 8.27 -11.72
C ARG A 158 23.95 9.56 -11.93
N PRO A 159 24.31 10.28 -10.86
CA PRO A 159 25.18 11.45 -10.98
C PRO A 159 26.52 11.10 -11.65
N ALA A 160 27.13 12.04 -12.37
CA ALA A 160 28.41 11.79 -13.04
C ALA A 160 29.53 11.33 -12.08
N SER A 161 29.50 11.79 -10.83
CA SER A 161 30.41 11.37 -9.75
C SER A 161 30.00 10.07 -9.04
N GLY A 162 28.91 9.43 -9.47
CA GLY A 162 28.25 8.35 -8.75
C GLY A 162 27.33 8.85 -7.63
N TYR A 163 26.57 7.91 -7.05
CA TYR A 163 25.75 8.15 -5.87
C TYR A 163 26.64 8.37 -4.64
N PRO A 164 26.50 9.50 -3.92
CA PRO A 164 27.36 9.83 -2.77
C PRO A 164 27.06 9.01 -1.52
N SER A 165 25.89 8.37 -1.42
CA SER A 165 25.50 7.57 -0.26
C SER A 165 24.40 6.57 -0.58
N VAL A 166 24.23 5.54 0.26
CA VAL A 166 23.08 4.60 0.18
C VAL A 166 21.74 5.36 0.23
N ALA A 167 21.65 6.43 1.02
CA ALA A 167 20.44 7.25 1.11
C ALA A 167 20.10 7.92 -0.23
N SER A 168 21.11 8.38 -0.99
CA SER A 168 20.90 8.93 -2.33
C SER A 168 20.45 7.86 -3.35
N VAL A 169 20.94 6.62 -3.22
CA VAL A 169 20.45 5.49 -4.01
C VAL A 169 18.99 5.21 -3.67
N GLN A 170 18.62 5.19 -2.39
CA GLN A 170 17.22 4.99 -1.97
C GLN A 170 16.31 6.09 -2.51
N ALA A 171 16.71 7.35 -2.46
CA ALA A 171 15.94 8.46 -3.00
C ALA A 171 15.73 8.31 -4.52
N SER A 172 16.80 7.98 -5.25
CA SER A 172 16.74 7.72 -6.69
C SER A 172 15.84 6.52 -7.02
N LEU A 173 15.90 5.44 -6.23
CA LEU A 173 15.06 4.26 -6.40
C LEU A 173 13.58 4.60 -6.18
N ASN A 174 13.26 5.32 -5.10
CA ASN A 174 11.90 5.76 -4.82
C ASN A 174 11.35 6.65 -5.95
N GLN A 175 12.18 7.55 -6.47
CA GLN A 175 11.81 8.39 -7.61
C GLN A 175 11.56 7.55 -8.86
N ALA A 176 12.47 6.64 -9.20
CA ALA A 176 12.35 5.77 -10.37
C ALA A 176 11.09 4.90 -10.31
N VAL A 177 10.81 4.28 -9.15
CA VAL A 177 9.59 3.49 -8.92
C VAL A 177 8.31 4.33 -9.13
N ASN A 178 8.32 5.62 -8.78
CA ASN A 178 7.15 6.48 -8.96
C ASN A 178 6.99 7.00 -10.40
N GLN A 179 8.07 7.10 -11.16
CA GLN A 179 8.08 7.69 -12.51
C GLN A 179 7.86 6.65 -13.61
N VAL A 180 8.33 5.42 -13.40
CA VAL A 180 8.12 4.33 -14.37
C VAL A 180 6.63 4.01 -14.46
N VAL A 181 6.17 3.75 -15.69
CA VAL A 181 4.80 3.31 -15.95
C VAL A 181 4.75 1.80 -15.76
N ASP A 182 3.98 1.35 -14.77
CA ASP A 182 3.60 -0.05 -14.62
C ASP A 182 2.24 -0.24 -15.31
N PHE A 183 2.22 -0.90 -16.47
CA PHE A 183 0.97 -1.09 -17.22
C PHE A 183 -0.02 -2.03 -16.51
N ASP A 184 0.41 -2.79 -15.50
CA ASP A 184 -0.49 -3.56 -14.65
C ASP A 184 -1.11 -2.70 -13.53
N HIS A 185 -0.58 -1.49 -13.29
CA HIS A 185 -1.07 -0.52 -12.30
C HIS A 185 -1.05 0.90 -12.88
N ILE A 186 -2.15 1.29 -13.54
CA ILE A 186 -2.29 2.63 -14.11
C ILE A 186 -3.01 3.57 -13.15
N TYR A 187 -2.52 4.80 -13.05
CA TYR A 187 -3.07 5.82 -12.14
C TYR A 187 -3.81 6.91 -12.91
N VAL A 188 -4.93 7.33 -12.36
CA VAL A 188 -5.80 8.40 -12.88
C VAL A 188 -6.03 9.41 -11.77
N GLN A 189 -5.89 10.70 -12.09
CA GLN A 189 -6.14 11.82 -11.17
C GLN A 189 -6.98 12.89 -11.85
N ALA A 190 -8.07 13.29 -11.20
CA ALA A 190 -8.93 14.36 -11.68
C ALA A 190 -8.12 15.65 -11.88
N GLY A 191 -8.27 16.27 -13.05
CA GLY A 191 -7.59 17.52 -13.41
C GLY A 191 -6.13 17.36 -13.86
N ALA A 192 -5.56 16.16 -13.85
CA ALA A 192 -4.22 15.95 -14.43
C ALA A 192 -4.25 16.16 -15.95
N VAL A 193 -3.16 16.72 -16.50
CA VAL A 193 -3.01 17.02 -17.93
C VAL A 193 -1.69 16.42 -18.42
N GLY A 194 -1.72 15.72 -19.55
CA GLY A 194 -0.52 15.17 -20.19
C GLY A 194 0.17 14.02 -19.44
N GLY A 195 -0.48 13.44 -18.43
CA GLY A 195 0.07 12.30 -17.69
C GLY A 195 0.26 11.05 -18.55
N ASN A 196 1.15 10.16 -18.11
CA ASN A 196 1.50 8.91 -18.76
C ASN A 196 0.95 7.66 -18.03
N GLY A 197 0.23 7.86 -16.93
CA GLY A 197 -0.37 6.78 -16.13
C GLY A 197 0.53 6.23 -15.02
N SER A 198 1.75 6.74 -14.86
CA SER A 198 2.61 6.46 -13.69
C SER A 198 2.04 7.09 -12.42
N ARG A 199 2.58 6.67 -11.26
CA ARG A 199 2.22 7.25 -9.95
C ARG A 199 2.52 8.75 -9.88
N ALA A 200 3.63 9.18 -10.46
CA ALA A 200 4.06 10.57 -10.45
C ALA A 200 3.33 11.43 -11.49
N ASN A 201 2.89 10.85 -12.61
CA ASN A 201 2.22 11.55 -13.70
C ASN A 201 0.95 10.79 -14.15
N PRO A 202 -0.09 10.74 -13.30
CA PRO A 202 -1.32 10.00 -13.58
C PRO A 202 -2.07 10.58 -14.77
N PHE A 203 -2.83 9.75 -15.48
CA PHE A 203 -3.74 10.23 -16.53
C PHE A 203 -4.85 11.13 -15.96
N GLY A 204 -5.38 12.03 -16.79
CA GLY A 204 -6.45 12.95 -16.38
C GLY A 204 -7.83 12.32 -16.30
N THR A 205 -8.05 11.20 -17.01
CA THR A 205 -9.38 10.62 -17.19
C THR A 205 -9.38 9.09 -17.05
N ILE A 206 -10.50 8.55 -16.57
CA ILE A 206 -10.69 7.10 -16.42
C ILE A 206 -10.59 6.36 -17.77
N PRO A 207 -11.16 6.87 -18.88
CA PRO A 207 -10.97 6.25 -20.20
C PRO A 207 -9.50 6.13 -20.64
N GLN A 208 -8.65 7.13 -20.36
CA GLN A 208 -7.21 7.01 -20.64
C GLN A 208 -6.58 5.88 -19.81
N GLY A 209 -6.97 5.75 -18.53
CA GLY A 209 -6.53 4.66 -17.68
C GLY A 209 -6.93 3.29 -18.22
N ILE A 210 -8.20 3.12 -18.63
CA ILE A 210 -8.71 1.89 -19.24
C ILE A 210 -7.97 1.58 -20.55
N ALA A 211 -7.69 2.59 -21.38
CA ALA A 211 -6.98 2.40 -22.63
C ALA A 211 -5.54 1.90 -22.42
N ALA A 212 -4.85 2.42 -21.41
CA ALA A 212 -3.44 2.11 -21.15
C ALA A 212 -3.20 0.80 -20.37
N VAL A 213 -4.06 0.46 -19.41
CA VAL A 213 -3.83 -0.69 -18.50
C VAL A 213 -3.75 -2.02 -19.27
N ASN A 214 -2.92 -2.97 -18.86
CA ASN A 214 -2.93 -4.32 -19.43
C ASN A 214 -4.22 -5.07 -19.06
N PRO A 215 -4.65 -6.06 -19.87
CA PRO A 215 -5.67 -7.02 -19.43
C PRO A 215 -5.29 -7.64 -18.08
N GLY A 216 -6.23 -7.76 -17.16
CA GLY A 216 -5.96 -8.22 -15.79
C GLY A 216 -5.39 -7.16 -14.83
N GLY A 217 -4.96 -6.00 -15.34
CA GLY A 217 -4.38 -4.93 -14.53
C GLY A 217 -5.40 -4.09 -13.76
N THR A 218 -4.91 -3.15 -12.96
CA THR A 218 -5.70 -2.23 -12.14
C THR A 218 -5.57 -0.79 -12.62
N VAL A 219 -6.71 -0.11 -12.75
CA VAL A 219 -6.76 1.34 -12.87
C VAL A 219 -7.07 1.92 -11.49
N HIS A 220 -6.08 2.56 -10.87
CA HIS A 220 -6.22 3.28 -9.62
C HIS A 220 -6.78 4.68 -9.88
N ILE A 221 -8.01 4.91 -9.44
CA ILE A 221 -8.68 6.20 -9.56
C ILE A 221 -8.41 6.94 -8.24
N LEU A 222 -7.53 7.93 -8.30
CA LEU A 222 -7.12 8.72 -7.14
C LEU A 222 -8.24 9.65 -6.69
N SER A 223 -8.13 10.16 -5.47
CA SER A 223 -9.11 11.09 -4.89
C SER A 223 -9.34 12.31 -5.78
N GLY A 224 -10.56 12.82 -5.75
CA GLY A 224 -10.99 13.91 -6.62
C GLY A 224 -12.41 13.69 -7.14
N THR A 225 -12.98 14.78 -7.68
CA THR A 225 -14.27 14.74 -8.38
C THR A 225 -14.04 14.59 -9.87
N TYR A 226 -14.65 13.57 -10.47
CA TYR A 226 -14.58 13.26 -11.90
C TYR A 226 -15.93 13.55 -12.55
N PRO A 227 -16.07 14.66 -13.30
CA PRO A 227 -17.22 14.93 -14.15
C PRO A 227 -17.42 13.83 -15.19
N ILE A 228 -18.60 13.21 -15.20
CA ILE A 228 -18.98 12.22 -16.20
C ILE A 228 -20.01 12.86 -17.13
N THR A 229 -19.52 13.34 -18.27
CA THR A 229 -20.33 13.89 -19.37
C THR A 229 -20.37 12.98 -20.60
N SER A 230 -19.58 11.90 -20.58
CA SER A 230 -19.52 10.86 -21.60
C SER A 230 -19.43 9.48 -20.95
N GLN A 231 -19.98 8.45 -21.58
CA GLN A 231 -20.02 7.10 -21.03
C GLN A 231 -18.60 6.52 -20.86
N ILE A 232 -18.29 6.01 -19.67
CA ILE A 232 -17.09 5.21 -19.41
C ILE A 232 -17.36 3.79 -19.90
N VAL A 233 -16.61 3.33 -20.91
CA VAL A 233 -16.72 1.96 -21.43
C VAL A 233 -15.59 1.10 -20.87
N VAL A 234 -15.95 0.06 -20.12
CA VAL A 234 -14.99 -0.91 -19.56
C VAL A 234 -14.95 -2.14 -20.46
N ASN A 235 -14.03 -2.12 -21.42
CA ASN A 235 -13.95 -3.07 -22.53
C ASN A 235 -12.73 -3.99 -22.50
N LYS A 236 -11.89 -3.89 -21.47
CA LYS A 236 -10.67 -4.69 -21.33
C LYS A 236 -10.88 -5.79 -20.29
N ALA A 237 -10.66 -7.04 -20.70
CA ALA A 237 -10.94 -8.20 -19.87
C ALA A 237 -10.05 -8.23 -18.62
N GLY A 238 -10.63 -8.69 -17.50
CA GLY A 238 -9.87 -8.93 -16.27
C GLY A 238 -9.52 -7.69 -15.46
N ILE A 239 -9.82 -6.47 -15.95
CA ILE A 239 -9.33 -5.27 -15.27
C ILE A 239 -10.09 -4.98 -13.97
N THR A 240 -9.41 -4.30 -13.06
CA THR A 240 -10.02 -3.70 -11.87
C THR A 240 -10.07 -2.18 -12.02
N LEU A 241 -11.24 -1.56 -11.87
CA LEU A 241 -11.35 -0.12 -11.60
C LEU A 241 -11.44 0.07 -10.08
N LYS A 242 -10.42 0.67 -9.48
CA LYS A 242 -10.30 0.81 -8.03
C LYS A 242 -10.32 2.27 -7.60
N GLY A 243 -11.40 2.69 -6.95
CA GLY A 243 -11.49 3.99 -6.29
C GLY A 243 -10.63 4.04 -5.03
N GLN A 244 -9.87 5.13 -4.88
CA GLN A 244 -9.21 5.47 -3.61
C GLN A 244 -10.18 6.29 -2.73
N PRO A 245 -9.99 6.30 -1.40
CA PRO A 245 -10.77 7.16 -0.51
C PRO A 245 -10.79 8.62 -1.00
N GLY A 246 -11.98 9.23 -1.05
CA GLY A 246 -12.17 10.59 -1.58
C GLY A 246 -12.37 10.68 -3.09
N THR A 247 -12.51 9.55 -3.80
CA THR A 247 -12.94 9.53 -5.21
C THR A 247 -14.44 9.77 -5.31
N LEU A 248 -14.88 10.68 -6.19
CA LEU A 248 -16.29 10.93 -6.52
C LEU A 248 -16.47 11.00 -8.04
N LEU A 249 -17.22 10.08 -8.62
CA LEU A 249 -17.67 10.18 -10.02
C LEU A 249 -19.03 10.89 -10.02
N LEU A 250 -19.10 12.06 -10.66
CA LEU A 250 -20.29 12.89 -10.72
C LEU A 250 -20.87 12.87 -12.13
N LEU A 251 -21.99 12.19 -12.33
CA LEU A 251 -22.74 12.18 -13.59
C LEU A 251 -23.45 13.51 -13.82
N GLN A 252 -23.24 14.10 -14.99
CA GLN A 252 -23.76 15.42 -15.39
C GLN A 252 -24.40 15.40 -16.78
N ALA A 253 -24.81 14.23 -17.24
CA ALA A 253 -25.45 14.03 -18.54
C ALA A 253 -26.46 12.87 -18.47
N ASP A 254 -27.49 12.92 -19.31
CA ASP A 254 -28.52 11.87 -19.42
C ASP A 254 -28.00 10.64 -20.21
N ILE A 255 -27.04 9.95 -19.60
CA ILE A 255 -26.36 8.78 -20.14
C ILE A 255 -26.15 7.74 -19.04
N ILE A 256 -25.86 6.50 -19.43
CA ILE A 256 -25.33 5.50 -18.51
C ILE A 256 -23.87 5.87 -18.21
N ALA A 257 -23.55 6.14 -16.93
CA ALA A 257 -22.23 6.62 -16.54
C ALA A 257 -21.11 5.62 -16.87
N MET A 258 -21.33 4.34 -16.56
CA MET A 258 -20.36 3.26 -16.80
C MET A 258 -21.03 2.06 -17.45
N ARG A 259 -20.50 1.61 -18.58
CA ARG A 259 -20.92 0.38 -19.27
C ARG A 259 -19.78 -0.63 -19.30
N ILE A 260 -19.99 -1.76 -18.64
CA ILE A 260 -19.03 -2.86 -18.58
C ILE A 260 -19.34 -3.82 -19.71
N THR A 261 -18.41 -4.02 -20.64
CA THR A 261 -18.57 -4.95 -21.76
C THR A 261 -17.58 -6.12 -21.69
N ALA A 262 -16.49 -5.97 -20.96
CA ALA A 262 -15.46 -7.00 -20.82
C ALA A 262 -15.80 -8.00 -19.70
N PRO A 263 -15.48 -9.30 -19.88
CA PRO A 263 -15.64 -10.28 -18.82
C PRO A 263 -14.58 -10.14 -17.73
N ASN A 264 -14.82 -10.76 -16.58
CA ASN A 264 -13.90 -10.83 -15.44
C ASN A 264 -13.52 -9.44 -14.90
N THR A 265 -14.45 -8.49 -14.96
CA THR A 265 -14.21 -7.11 -14.54
C THR A 265 -14.51 -6.94 -13.05
N THR A 266 -13.67 -6.17 -12.34
CA THR A 266 -13.96 -5.76 -10.95
C THR A 266 -14.12 -4.25 -10.86
N ILE A 267 -15.20 -3.80 -10.23
CA ILE A 267 -15.43 -2.40 -9.86
C ILE A 267 -15.40 -2.31 -8.34
N ASP A 268 -14.35 -1.70 -7.81
CA ASP A 268 -14.01 -1.69 -6.37
C ASP A 268 -13.91 -0.27 -5.82
N GLY A 269 -14.61 0.03 -4.73
CA GLY A 269 -14.35 1.22 -3.91
C GLY A 269 -14.72 2.56 -4.55
N LEU A 270 -15.56 2.58 -5.59
CA LEU A 270 -16.02 3.84 -6.20
C LEU A 270 -17.13 4.50 -5.37
N THR A 271 -17.10 5.83 -5.34
CA THR A 271 -18.29 6.63 -4.97
C THR A 271 -18.86 7.27 -6.23
N MET A 272 -20.16 7.07 -6.49
CA MET A 272 -20.84 7.60 -7.67
C MET A 272 -22.14 8.31 -7.29
N THR A 273 -22.37 9.48 -7.89
CA THR A 273 -23.65 10.21 -7.82
C THR A 273 -23.87 11.04 -9.08
N SER A 274 -25.00 11.74 -9.15
CA SER A 274 -25.33 12.66 -10.25
C SER A 274 -25.71 14.03 -9.69
N ASP A 275 -25.66 15.05 -10.54
CA ASP A 275 -26.10 16.41 -10.17
C ASP A 275 -27.63 16.53 -10.07
N ILE A 276 -28.36 15.85 -10.96
CA ILE A 276 -29.81 15.67 -10.94
C ILE A 276 -30.15 14.20 -11.16
N PRO A 277 -31.35 13.72 -10.79
CA PRO A 277 -31.72 12.35 -11.09
C PRO A 277 -31.96 12.19 -12.59
N TYR A 278 -31.13 11.38 -13.25
CA TYR A 278 -31.32 10.99 -14.66
C TYR A 278 -32.09 9.68 -14.75
N GLN A 279 -32.90 9.50 -15.80
CA GLN A 279 -33.66 8.26 -16.01
C GLN A 279 -32.77 7.14 -16.59
N LYS A 280 -31.66 6.85 -15.90
CA LYS A 280 -30.59 5.93 -16.28
C LYS A 280 -30.02 5.22 -15.05
N GLU A 281 -29.31 4.14 -15.30
CA GLU A 281 -28.42 3.50 -14.33
C GLU A 281 -27.03 4.15 -14.29
N PHE A 282 -26.39 4.12 -13.12
CA PHE A 282 -24.98 4.49 -13.01
C PHE A 282 -24.09 3.43 -13.66
N ILE A 283 -24.31 2.15 -13.37
CA ILE A 283 -23.53 1.03 -13.91
C ILE A 283 -24.43 0.08 -14.68
N GLN A 284 -24.13 -0.15 -15.95
CA GLN A 284 -24.69 -1.24 -16.75
C GLN A 284 -23.66 -2.37 -16.89
N ILE A 285 -24.00 -3.56 -16.40
CA ILE A 285 -23.16 -4.76 -16.51
C ILE A 285 -23.57 -5.54 -17.77
N GLY A 286 -22.70 -5.55 -18.79
CA GLY A 286 -22.79 -6.43 -19.97
C GLY A 286 -21.70 -7.51 -20.03
N GLY A 287 -20.68 -7.42 -19.18
CA GLY A 287 -19.59 -8.39 -19.11
C GLY A 287 -19.88 -9.53 -18.12
N ASN A 288 -19.63 -10.77 -18.54
CA ASN A 288 -19.79 -11.94 -17.67
C ASN A 288 -18.73 -11.98 -16.55
N ASN A 289 -19.07 -12.60 -15.42
CA ASN A 289 -18.20 -12.69 -14.24
C ASN A 289 -17.73 -11.30 -13.74
N THR A 290 -18.66 -10.34 -13.71
CA THR A 290 -18.39 -9.01 -13.17
C THR A 290 -18.58 -8.98 -11.65
N THR A 291 -17.63 -8.38 -10.94
CA THR A 291 -17.70 -8.12 -9.51
C THR A 291 -17.92 -6.63 -9.25
N ILE A 292 -18.99 -6.28 -8.52
CA ILE A 292 -19.25 -4.93 -8.00
C ILE A 292 -19.06 -4.99 -6.49
N ILE A 293 -18.02 -4.35 -5.96
CA ILE A 293 -17.63 -4.50 -4.56
C ILE A 293 -17.23 -3.18 -3.87
N ASN A 294 -17.61 -3.01 -2.60
CA ASN A 294 -17.23 -1.86 -1.76
C ASN A 294 -17.61 -0.48 -2.35
N ASN A 295 -18.55 -0.40 -3.27
CA ASN A 295 -18.93 0.86 -3.90
C ASN A 295 -20.02 1.57 -3.09
N THR A 296 -20.05 2.89 -3.15
CA THR A 296 -21.14 3.73 -2.65
C THR A 296 -21.80 4.45 -3.82
N ILE A 297 -23.04 4.11 -4.16
CA ILE A 297 -23.74 4.69 -5.31
C ILE A 297 -25.06 5.28 -4.84
N TYR A 298 -25.29 6.55 -5.13
CA TYR A 298 -26.49 7.24 -4.66
C TYR A 298 -27.02 8.28 -5.64
N GLY A 299 -28.33 8.46 -5.65
CA GLY A 299 -28.97 9.51 -6.42
C GLY A 299 -29.17 10.80 -5.60
N PRO A 300 -29.44 11.93 -6.26
CA PRO A 300 -29.89 13.15 -5.58
C PRO A 300 -31.19 12.91 -4.79
N PRO A 301 -31.43 13.67 -3.72
CA PRO A 301 -32.70 13.62 -2.99
C PRO A 301 -33.89 13.93 -3.91
N GLN A 302 -34.97 13.17 -3.73
CA GLN A 302 -36.23 13.37 -4.45
C GLN A 302 -37.39 13.43 -3.44
N PRO A 303 -38.39 14.31 -3.66
CA PRO A 303 -39.53 14.42 -2.75
C PRO A 303 -40.38 13.14 -2.79
N LEU A 304 -40.98 12.79 -1.66
CA LEU A 304 -42.00 11.74 -1.60
C LEU A 304 -43.27 12.17 -2.38
N PRO A 305 -44.09 11.21 -2.85
CA PRO A 305 -43.94 9.76 -2.71
C PRO A 305 -42.89 9.15 -3.64
N MET A 306 -42.30 8.01 -3.24
CA MET A 306 -41.34 7.28 -4.07
C MET A 306 -41.95 6.78 -5.39
N SER A 307 -43.29 6.73 -5.55
CA SER A 307 -43.94 6.43 -6.82
C SER A 307 -43.51 7.37 -7.95
N ASP A 308 -43.21 8.62 -7.62
CA ASP A 308 -43.00 9.72 -8.57
C ASP A 308 -41.53 9.98 -8.87
N TRP A 309 -40.63 9.26 -8.20
CA TRP A 309 -39.20 9.39 -8.41
C TRP A 309 -38.81 9.03 -9.84
N VAL A 310 -37.92 9.84 -10.42
CA VAL A 310 -37.25 9.55 -11.68
C VAL A 310 -36.56 8.20 -11.56
N VAL A 311 -36.62 7.41 -12.63
CA VAL A 311 -36.13 6.03 -12.65
C VAL A 311 -34.60 5.97 -12.77
N ASN A 312 -33.91 6.49 -11.75
CA ASN A 312 -32.46 6.38 -11.58
C ASN A 312 -32.09 5.09 -10.82
N ARG A 313 -31.04 4.39 -11.26
CA ARG A 313 -30.65 3.09 -10.67
C ARG A 313 -29.16 3.06 -10.35
N ALA A 314 -28.74 2.37 -9.29
CA ALA A 314 -27.30 2.16 -9.08
C ALA A 314 -26.75 1.18 -10.12
N VAL A 315 -27.34 -0.01 -10.24
CA VAL A 315 -26.84 -1.07 -11.12
C VAL A 315 -27.96 -1.70 -11.95
N VAL A 316 -27.67 -1.98 -13.22
CA VAL A 316 -28.52 -2.83 -14.08
C VAL A 316 -27.63 -3.88 -14.74
N SER A 317 -27.98 -5.16 -14.60
CA SER A 317 -27.34 -6.23 -15.38
C SER A 317 -28.01 -6.39 -16.74
N GLN A 318 -27.29 -6.82 -17.77
CA GLN A 318 -27.90 -7.44 -18.95
C GLN A 318 -28.24 -8.91 -18.62
N GLY A 319 -29.12 -9.52 -19.42
CA GLY A 319 -29.58 -10.88 -19.17
C GLY A 319 -28.50 -11.95 -19.39
N GLY A 320 -28.62 -13.10 -18.73
CA GLY A 320 -27.76 -14.27 -18.96
C GLY A 320 -26.32 -14.16 -18.44
N LEU A 321 -26.05 -13.25 -17.49
CA LEU A 321 -24.73 -13.04 -16.91
C LEU A 321 -24.56 -13.75 -15.56
N ALA A 322 -23.33 -14.10 -15.21
CA ALA A 322 -22.92 -14.42 -13.85
C ALA A 322 -22.28 -13.18 -13.21
N ILE A 323 -22.75 -12.78 -12.03
CA ILE A 323 -22.28 -11.58 -11.34
C ILE A 323 -22.05 -11.81 -9.85
N SER A 324 -21.21 -10.97 -9.25
CA SER A 324 -21.07 -10.89 -7.80
C SER A 324 -21.21 -9.44 -7.35
N VAL A 325 -22.16 -9.15 -6.46
CA VAL A 325 -22.43 -7.81 -5.96
C VAL A 325 -22.36 -7.85 -4.45
N MET A 326 -21.29 -7.30 -3.87
CA MET A 326 -21.06 -7.44 -2.44
C MET A 326 -20.50 -6.21 -1.74
N ASN A 327 -20.87 -6.03 -0.46
CA ASN A 327 -20.37 -4.94 0.39
C ASN A 327 -20.60 -3.52 -0.19
N ASN A 328 -21.57 -3.35 -1.08
CA ASN A 328 -21.89 -2.04 -1.65
C ASN A 328 -22.94 -1.31 -0.80
N THR A 329 -22.98 0.01 -0.90
CA THR A 329 -24.02 0.86 -0.33
C THR A 329 -24.79 1.58 -1.45
N PHE A 330 -26.10 1.35 -1.55
CA PHE A 330 -26.98 2.00 -2.53
C PHE A 330 -28.08 2.79 -1.84
N TYR A 331 -28.27 4.07 -2.18
CA TYR A 331 -29.33 4.85 -1.55
C TYR A 331 -29.84 6.06 -2.33
N SER A 332 -31.02 6.56 -1.97
CA SER A 332 -31.65 7.74 -2.60
C SER A 332 -31.85 7.56 -4.12
N LEU A 333 -32.37 6.39 -4.49
CA LEU A 333 -32.53 5.94 -5.88
C LEU A 333 -33.94 5.40 -6.09
N ARG A 334 -34.45 5.41 -7.33
CA ARG A 334 -35.64 4.60 -7.67
C ARG A 334 -35.40 3.13 -7.34
N THR A 335 -34.24 2.63 -7.75
CA THR A 335 -33.88 1.23 -7.62
C THR A 335 -32.43 1.11 -7.22
N GLY A 336 -32.12 0.28 -6.22
CA GLY A 336 -30.73 -0.10 -5.95
C GLY A 336 -30.18 -0.86 -7.16
N MET A 337 -30.71 -2.05 -7.42
CA MET A 337 -30.30 -2.85 -8.58
C MET A 337 -31.47 -3.52 -9.29
N TYR A 338 -31.46 -3.46 -10.62
CA TYR A 338 -32.35 -4.23 -11.49
C TYR A 338 -31.60 -5.41 -12.09
N ILE A 339 -32.11 -6.62 -11.85
CA ILE A 339 -31.46 -7.87 -12.21
C ILE A 339 -32.26 -8.52 -13.33
N ASN A 340 -31.74 -8.43 -14.55
CA ASN A 340 -32.42 -8.91 -15.76
C ASN A 340 -32.47 -10.44 -15.88
N PRO A 341 -33.32 -10.98 -16.78
CA PRO A 341 -33.55 -12.42 -16.91
C PRO A 341 -32.31 -13.28 -17.08
N ASN A 342 -32.35 -14.50 -16.52
CA ASN A 342 -31.29 -15.51 -16.60
C ASN A 342 -29.95 -15.11 -15.98
N VAL A 343 -29.89 -13.98 -15.25
CA VAL A 343 -28.70 -13.62 -14.48
C VAL A 343 -28.55 -14.58 -13.30
N THR A 344 -27.33 -15.01 -13.02
CA THR A 344 -26.95 -15.89 -11.90
C THR A 344 -25.91 -15.20 -11.04
N GLY A 345 -25.66 -15.76 -9.85
CA GLY A 345 -24.57 -15.31 -8.98
C GLY A 345 -25.07 -14.84 -7.62
N SER A 346 -24.30 -13.99 -6.95
CA SER A 346 -24.50 -13.67 -5.53
C SER A 346 -24.63 -12.18 -5.28
N ILE A 347 -25.58 -11.81 -4.41
CA ILE A 347 -25.85 -10.45 -3.96
C ILE A 347 -25.73 -10.44 -2.44
N ASN A 348 -24.56 -10.11 -1.90
CA ASN A 348 -24.25 -10.38 -0.50
C ASN A 348 -23.77 -9.15 0.28
N ASN A 349 -24.21 -9.00 1.52
CA ASN A 349 -23.70 -8.00 2.47
C ASN A 349 -23.77 -6.55 1.95
N ASN A 350 -24.71 -6.24 1.07
CA ASN A 350 -24.93 -4.87 0.62
C ASN A 350 -25.84 -4.14 1.61
N VAL A 351 -25.73 -2.81 1.64
CA VAL A 351 -26.62 -1.91 2.39
C VAL A 351 -27.46 -1.16 1.37
N VAL A 352 -28.79 -1.29 1.41
CA VAL A 352 -29.68 -0.57 0.49
C VAL A 352 -30.78 0.14 1.27
N TYR A 353 -30.96 1.44 1.05
CA TYR A 353 -31.96 2.22 1.80
C TYR A 353 -32.43 3.45 1.03
N ASN A 354 -33.56 4.03 1.44
CA ASN A 354 -34.16 5.19 0.79
C ASN A 354 -34.34 4.95 -0.73
N THR A 355 -34.88 3.79 -1.10
CA THR A 355 -35.20 3.44 -2.48
C THR A 355 -36.62 2.89 -2.61
N LYS A 356 -37.22 2.97 -3.79
CA LYS A 356 -38.53 2.32 -4.00
C LYS A 356 -38.45 0.81 -4.05
N GLY A 357 -37.35 0.30 -4.61
CA GLY A 357 -37.08 -1.12 -4.59
C GLY A 357 -35.58 -1.33 -4.48
N GLY A 358 -35.15 -2.02 -3.42
CA GLY A 358 -33.73 -2.28 -3.19
C GLY A 358 -33.16 -3.16 -4.31
N PHE A 359 -33.69 -4.37 -4.43
CA PHE A 359 -33.34 -5.32 -5.49
C PHE A 359 -34.58 -5.76 -6.27
N LEU A 360 -34.59 -5.53 -7.58
CA LEU A 360 -35.64 -5.96 -8.49
C LEU A 360 -35.15 -7.19 -9.25
N VAL A 361 -35.73 -8.34 -8.95
CA VAL A 361 -35.44 -9.62 -9.59
C VAL A 361 -36.44 -9.83 -10.72
N ASP A 362 -35.99 -9.80 -11.97
CA ASP A 362 -36.78 -10.18 -13.14
C ASP A 362 -36.22 -11.48 -13.71
N ARG A 363 -36.86 -12.62 -13.41
CA ARG A 363 -36.52 -13.93 -13.98
C ARG A 363 -35.05 -14.32 -13.83
N ALA A 364 -34.37 -13.83 -12.80
CA ALA A 364 -32.98 -14.13 -12.47
C ALA A 364 -32.89 -15.24 -11.41
N PHE A 365 -31.73 -15.90 -11.33
CA PHE A 365 -31.41 -16.99 -10.41
C PHE A 365 -30.23 -16.60 -9.50
N THR A 366 -30.33 -15.43 -8.85
CA THR A 366 -29.33 -14.92 -7.91
C THR A 366 -29.62 -15.34 -6.48
N THR A 367 -28.59 -15.54 -5.66
CA THR A 367 -28.73 -15.76 -4.22
C THR A 367 -28.48 -14.47 -3.44
N PHE A 368 -29.13 -14.34 -2.28
CA PHE A 368 -29.03 -13.17 -1.40
C PHE A 368 -28.66 -13.59 0.01
N LEU A 369 -27.61 -12.99 0.58
CA LEU A 369 -27.19 -13.26 1.96
C LEU A 369 -26.67 -12.00 2.65
N GLY A 370 -27.11 -11.75 3.88
CA GLY A 370 -26.56 -10.71 4.75
C GLY A 370 -26.81 -9.27 4.29
N ASN A 371 -27.65 -9.04 3.28
CA ASN A 371 -28.01 -7.67 2.87
C ASN A 371 -28.79 -6.98 4.00
N SER A 372 -28.59 -5.68 4.13
CA SER A 372 -29.16 -4.88 5.22
C SER A 372 -29.82 -3.60 4.71
N TRP A 373 -30.72 -3.08 5.54
CA TRP A 373 -31.65 -2.02 5.18
C TRP A 373 -31.51 -0.87 6.17
N GLY A 374 -31.56 0.37 5.68
CA GLY A 374 -31.24 1.57 6.43
C GLY A 374 -32.42 2.51 6.65
N THR A 375 -32.14 3.71 7.18
CA THR A 375 -33.11 4.80 7.34
C THR A 375 -32.67 6.00 6.50
N PRO A 376 -33.55 6.63 5.70
CA PRO A 376 -34.95 6.27 5.44
C PRO A 376 -35.11 4.86 4.83
N PRO A 377 -36.22 4.15 5.11
CA PRO A 377 -36.41 2.78 4.63
C PRO A 377 -36.60 2.72 3.11
N ASN A 378 -36.46 1.53 2.54
CA ASN A 378 -36.98 1.27 1.20
C ASN A 378 -38.51 1.12 1.24
N GLU A 379 -39.19 1.33 0.12
CA GLU A 379 -40.60 0.90 -0.01
C GLU A 379 -40.67 -0.64 -0.06
N PHE A 380 -39.77 -1.29 -0.80
CA PHE A 380 -39.54 -2.73 -0.77
C PHE A 380 -38.05 -3.06 -0.82
N ASP A 381 -37.61 -4.05 -0.05
CA ASP A 381 -36.18 -4.42 0.03
C ASP A 381 -35.78 -5.35 -1.12
N ILE A 382 -36.55 -6.43 -1.31
CA ILE A 382 -36.38 -7.39 -2.40
C ILE A 382 -37.73 -7.58 -3.10
N VAL A 383 -37.76 -7.40 -4.42
CA VAL A 383 -38.95 -7.53 -5.26
C VAL A 383 -38.74 -8.68 -6.24
N LEU A 384 -39.62 -9.68 -6.17
CA LEU A 384 -39.68 -10.77 -7.15
C LEU A 384 -40.74 -10.42 -8.19
N LEU A 385 -40.31 -9.99 -9.38
CA LEU A 385 -41.21 -9.52 -10.43
C LEU A 385 -41.93 -10.69 -11.13
N VAL A 386 -43.05 -10.36 -11.77
CA VAL A 386 -43.89 -11.29 -12.55
C VAL A 386 -43.04 -12.21 -13.43
N GLY A 387 -43.28 -13.52 -13.29
CA GLY A 387 -42.58 -14.56 -14.04
C GLY A 387 -41.23 -14.99 -13.48
N THR A 388 -40.74 -14.39 -12.39
CA THR A 388 -39.65 -14.96 -11.59
C THR A 388 -40.10 -16.32 -11.03
N THR A 389 -39.18 -17.28 -10.93
CA THR A 389 -39.51 -18.66 -10.51
C THR A 389 -40.09 -18.70 -9.09
N SER A 390 -41.12 -19.54 -8.89
CA SER A 390 -41.62 -19.93 -7.56
C SER A 390 -40.74 -20.96 -6.85
N GLY A 391 -39.86 -21.64 -7.61
CA GLY A 391 -38.91 -22.61 -7.08
C GLY A 391 -37.59 -21.98 -6.62
N PRO A 392 -36.56 -22.80 -6.38
CA PRO A 392 -35.23 -22.31 -6.04
C PRO A 392 -34.71 -21.29 -7.06
N PRO A 393 -34.01 -20.21 -6.62
CA PRO A 393 -33.57 -19.95 -5.25
C PRO A 393 -34.58 -19.17 -4.36
N TYR A 394 -35.85 -19.03 -4.77
CA TYR A 394 -36.87 -18.19 -4.08
C TYR A 394 -38.10 -18.99 -3.59
N ASP A 395 -37.94 -20.27 -3.35
CA ASP A 395 -38.98 -21.18 -2.85
C ASP A 395 -39.34 -20.91 -1.37
N ASN A 396 -38.41 -20.37 -0.59
CA ASN A 396 -38.62 -20.06 0.82
C ASN A 396 -38.45 -18.56 1.12
N LEU A 397 -39.54 -17.79 0.98
CA LEU A 397 -39.52 -16.33 1.19
C LEU A 397 -39.21 -15.94 2.63
N ALA A 398 -39.65 -16.73 3.60
CA ALA A 398 -39.37 -16.48 5.02
C ALA A 398 -37.87 -16.62 5.32
N LEU A 399 -37.22 -17.65 4.75
CA LEU A 399 -35.78 -17.82 4.85
C LEU A 399 -35.02 -16.72 4.08
N LEU A 400 -35.48 -16.36 2.88
CA LEU A 400 -34.90 -15.26 2.10
C LEU A 400 -34.90 -13.95 2.90
N SER A 401 -36.03 -13.62 3.55
CA SER A 401 -36.16 -12.46 4.42
C SER A 401 -35.21 -12.55 5.62
N ALA A 402 -35.23 -13.66 6.36
CA ALA A 402 -34.42 -13.85 7.57
C ALA A 402 -32.91 -13.79 7.28
N LEU A 403 -32.45 -14.42 6.19
CA LEU A 403 -31.03 -14.40 5.77
C LEU A 403 -30.56 -13.01 5.31
N ASN A 404 -31.48 -12.09 5.05
CA ASN A 404 -31.19 -10.73 4.62
C ASN A 404 -31.74 -9.72 5.64
N ASN A 405 -31.46 -9.97 6.92
CA ASN A 405 -31.76 -9.06 8.03
C ASN A 405 -33.24 -8.62 8.07
N ASN A 406 -34.14 -9.60 7.94
CA ASN A 406 -35.60 -9.42 7.93
C ASN A 406 -36.10 -8.51 6.79
N ALA A 407 -35.57 -8.73 5.58
CA ALA A 407 -35.95 -7.97 4.40
C ALA A 407 -37.46 -8.02 4.13
N THR A 408 -38.02 -6.88 3.75
CA THR A 408 -39.40 -6.76 3.26
C THR A 408 -39.45 -7.30 1.83
N ILE A 409 -40.09 -8.46 1.64
CA ILE A 409 -40.20 -9.13 0.33
C ILE A 409 -41.51 -8.74 -0.35
N SER A 410 -41.43 -8.19 -1.56
CA SER A 410 -42.58 -8.01 -2.46
C SER A 410 -42.60 -9.14 -3.49
N ASP A 411 -43.50 -10.12 -3.29
CA ASP A 411 -43.69 -11.21 -4.24
C ASP A 411 -44.79 -10.85 -5.25
N GLN A 412 -44.41 -10.70 -6.52
CA GLN A 412 -45.29 -10.31 -7.63
C GLN A 412 -45.29 -11.38 -8.74
N ARG A 413 -44.79 -12.59 -8.45
CA ARG A 413 -44.54 -13.64 -9.44
C ARG A 413 -45.77 -14.09 -10.21
#